data_AF-A0A519GTJ5-F1
#
_entry.id   AF-A0A519GTJ5-F1
#
_cell.length_a   1.000
_cell.length_b   1.000
_cell.length_c   1.000
_cell.angle_alpha   90.00
_cell.angle_beta   90.00
_cell.angle_gamma   90.00
#
_symmetry.space_group_name_H-M   'P 1'
#
loop_
_entity.id
_entity.type
_entity.pdbx_description
1 polymer ?
#
loop_
_entity_poly.entity_id
_entity_poly.type
_entity_poly.pdbx_seq_one_letter_code
_entity_poly.pdbx_strand_id
1 'polypeptide(L)' 'MKEVWIVHHDSGPDNNILGVFDNYEDASTFAEEIESEWEKGVLLSSFPVPWRSTDRRTVIEIG' A
#
# COMPACT_ATOMS: atom_id res chain seq x y z
N MET A 1 -9.44 -2.44 -14.97
CA MET A 1 -9.48 -2.70 -13.51
C MET A 1 -8.89 -1.48 -12.84
N LYS A 2 -9.44 -1.00 -11.72
CA LYS A 2 -8.73 -0.01 -10.90
C LYS A 2 -7.84 -0.78 -9.94
N GLU A 3 -6.64 -0.29 -9.70
CA GLU A 3 -5.70 -0.86 -8.74
C GLU A 3 -5.26 0.24 -7.77
N VAL A 4 -4.86 -0.14 -6.58
CA VAL A 4 -4.22 0.76 -5.62
C VAL A 4 -2.82 0.23 -5.31
N TRP A 5 -1.93 1.16 -5.05
CA TRP A 5 -0.54 0.88 -4.71
C TRP A 5 -0.34 1.14 -3.23
N ILE A 6 0.10 0.12 -2.52
CA ILE A 6 0.35 0.17 -1.08
C ILE A 6 1.85 0.19 -0.86
N VAL A 7 2.30 1.23 -0.16
CA VAL A 7 3.66 1.40 0.32
C VAL A 7 3.70 0.91 1.76
N HIS A 8 4.58 -0.04 2.07
CA HIS A 8 4.69 -0.62 3.41
C HIS A 8 6.14 -0.91 3.81
N HIS A 9 6.45 -0.94 5.11
CA HIS A 9 7.80 -1.30 5.59
C HIS A 9 7.88 -2.76 6.01
N ASP A 10 9.07 -3.36 5.93
CA ASP A 10 9.30 -4.73 6.37
C ASP A 10 9.62 -4.82 7.88
N SER A 11 8.72 -4.37 8.75
CA SER A 11 8.90 -4.49 10.21
C SER A 11 7.74 -5.25 10.86
N GLY A 12 7.60 -6.52 10.51
CA GLY A 12 6.83 -7.48 11.30
C GLY A 12 5.31 -7.38 11.16
N PRO A 13 4.53 -8.04 12.05
CA PRO A 13 3.11 -8.33 11.80
C PRO A 13 2.15 -7.14 11.97
N ASP A 14 2.58 -6.00 12.52
CA ASP A 14 1.66 -4.92 12.93
C ASP A 14 2.03 -3.56 12.33
N ASN A 15 1.05 -2.91 11.69
CA ASN A 15 1.07 -1.50 11.25
C ASN A 15 2.21 -1.10 10.31
N ASN A 16 2.35 -1.83 9.21
CA ASN A 16 3.40 -1.55 8.23
C ASN A 16 3.01 -0.65 7.08
N ILE A 17 1.73 -0.26 6.96
CA ILE A 17 1.28 0.56 5.84
C ILE A 17 1.74 2.02 6.04
N LEU A 18 2.55 2.49 5.10
CA LEU A 18 3.08 3.85 5.05
C LEU A 18 2.23 4.76 4.15
N GLY A 19 1.61 4.21 3.10
CA GLY A 19 0.78 4.98 2.17
C GLY A 19 -0.06 4.10 1.23
N VAL A 20 -1.15 4.67 0.71
CA VAL A 20 -2.02 4.04 -0.29
C VAL A 20 -2.32 5.06 -1.40
N PHE A 21 -2.05 4.68 -2.64
CA PHE A 21 -2.12 5.55 -3.82
C PHE A 21 -2.98 4.91 -4.92
N ASP A 22 -3.55 5.71 -5.81
CA ASP A 22 -4.37 5.23 -6.94
C ASP A 22 -3.55 4.97 -8.22
N ASN A 23 -2.28 5.34 -8.22
CA ASN A 23 -1.36 5.17 -9.33
C ASN A 23 0.06 4.80 -8.83
N TYR A 24 0.82 4.16 -9.72
CA TYR A 24 2.17 3.66 -9.43
C TYR A 24 3.19 4.78 -9.21
N GLU A 25 3.10 5.85 -9.99
CA GLU A 25 4.09 6.91 -10.03
C GLU A 25 4.18 7.62 -8.68
N ASP A 26 3.05 8.06 -8.14
CA ASP A 26 2.97 8.68 -6.83
C ASP A 26 3.45 7.74 -5.72
N ALA A 27 3.10 6.46 -5.81
CA ALA A 27 3.50 5.46 -4.82
C ALA A 27 5.01 5.20 -4.85
N SER A 28 5.61 5.16 -6.04
CA SER A 28 7.05 4.97 -6.25
C SER A 28 7.83 6.18 -5.77
N THR A 29 7.40 7.40 -6.12
CA THR A 29 8.03 8.64 -5.64
C THR A 29 7.98 8.72 -4.12
N PHE A 30 6.83 8.43 -3.52
CA PHE A 30 6.71 8.41 -2.06
C PHE A 30 7.61 7.35 -1.40
N ALA A 31 7.70 6.15 -2.00
CA ALA A 31 8.58 5.10 -1.49
C ALA A 31 10.06 5.53 -1.50
N GLU A 32 10.52 6.16 -2.59
CA GLU A 32 11.89 6.68 -2.70
C GLU A 32 12.18 7.81 -1.70
N GLU A 33 11.22 8.72 -1.48
CA GLU A 33 11.38 9.84 -0.53
C GLU A 33 11.59 9.35 0.90
N ILE A 34 10.87 8.32 1.31
CA ILE A 34 10.89 7.82 2.69
C ILE A 34 11.87 6.66 2.88
N GLU A 35 12.40 6.03 1.82
CA GLU A 35 13.28 4.86 1.90
C GLU A 35 14.45 5.06 2.88
N SER A 36 15.01 6.27 2.89
CA SER A 36 16.13 6.65 3.77
C SER A 36 15.77 6.66 5.26
N GLU A 37 14.48 6.74 5.60
CA GLU A 37 13.98 6.74 6.97
C GLU A 37 13.76 5.32 7.52
N TRP A 38 13.74 4.30 6.67
CA TRP A 38 13.42 2.91 7.04
C TRP A 38 14.61 1.97 6.80
N GLU A 39 15.26 1.52 7.87
CA GLU A 39 16.47 0.68 7.82
C GLU A 39 16.28 -0.66 7.08
N LYS A 40 15.04 -1.17 7.04
CA LYS A 40 14.68 -2.42 6.36
C LYS A 40 14.12 -2.22 4.96
N GLY A 41 14.13 -0.98 4.48
CA GLY A 41 13.60 -0.61 3.18
C GLY A 41 12.07 -0.53 3.15
N VAL A 42 11.60 -0.01 2.02
CA VAL A 42 10.19 0.22 1.73
C VAL A 42 9.77 -0.72 0.61
N LEU A 43 8.66 -1.39 0.79
CA LEU A 43 8.08 -2.33 -0.15
C LEU A 43 6.86 -1.71 -0.83
N LEU A 44 6.72 -2.01 -2.12
CA LEU A 44 5.62 -1.57 -2.94
C LEU A 44 4.79 -2.78 -3.38
N SER A 45 3.47 -2.72 -3.28
CA SER A 45 2.58 -3.81 -3.69
C SER A 45 1.31 -3.27 -4.33
N SER A 46 0.90 -3.85 -5.46
CA SER A 46 -0.36 -3.50 -6.12
C SER A 46 -1.50 -4.40 -5.67
N PHE A 47 -2.66 -3.80 -5.44
CA PHE A 47 -3.89 -4.48 -5.07
C PHE A 47 -5.00 -4.13 -6.06
N PRO A 48 -5.53 -5.13 -6.80
CA PRO A 48 -6.62 -4.88 -7.71
C PRO A 48 -7.88 -4.53 -6.91
N VAL A 49 -8.47 -3.37 -7.19
CA VAL A 49 -9.75 -2.96 -6.62
C VAL A 49 -10.86 -3.43 -7.57
N PRO A 50 -11.65 -4.44 -7.18
CA PRO A 50 -12.79 -4.84 -7.98
C PRO A 50 -13.77 -3.67 -8.11
N TRP A 51 -14.25 -3.43 -9.32
CA TRP A 51 -15.27 -2.42 -9.60
C TRP A 51 -16.58 -2.84 -8.92
N ARG A 52 -16.77 -2.35 -7.69
CA ARG A 52 -18.00 -2.14 -6.89
C ARG A 52 -17.84 -2.67 -5.46
N SER A 53 -17.54 -1.76 -4.54
CA SER A 53 -18.15 -1.73 -3.21
C SER A 53 -18.76 -0.36 -2.99
N THR A 54 -19.94 -0.13 -3.57
CA THR A 54 -20.79 1.03 -3.22
C THR A 54 -21.47 0.83 -1.85
N ASP A 55 -21.22 -0.32 -1.21
CA ASP A 55 -21.88 -0.71 0.04
C ASP A 55 -20.85 -0.71 1.19
N ARG A 56 -20.49 0.49 1.64
CA ARG A 56 -20.06 0.88 3.01
C ARG A 56 -19.29 -0.11 3.92
N ARG A 57 -18.34 -0.90 3.40
CA ARG A 57 -17.07 -1.32 4.05
C ARG A 57 -16.53 -2.57 3.33
N THR A 58 -15.24 -2.54 3.04
CA THR A 58 -14.49 -3.76 2.68
C THR A 58 -13.76 -4.21 3.95
N VAL A 59 -14.08 -5.40 4.45
CA VAL A 59 -13.31 -6.07 5.51
C VAL A 59 -12.25 -6.93 4.81
N ILE A 60 -10.98 -6.67 5.10
CA ILE A 60 -9.87 -7.50 4.64
C ILE A 60 -9.51 -8.40 5.83
N GLU A 61 -9.80 -9.69 5.73
CA GLU A 61 -9.38 -10.69 6.71
C GLU A 61 -7.99 -11.18 6.31
N ILE A 62 -7.00 -10.89 7.16
CA ILE A 62 -5.64 -11.45 7.05
C ILE A 62 -5.58 -12.58 8.07
N GLY A 63 -5.50 -13.82 7.56
CA GLY A 63 -5.35 -15.04 8.35
C GLY A 63 -3.90 -15.51 8.43
#